data_AF-A0A953BQK5-F1
#
_entry.id   AF-A0A953BQK5-F1
#
_cell.length_a   1.000
_cell.length_b   1.000
_cell.length_c   1.000
_cell.angle_alpha   90.00
_cell.angle_beta   90.00
_cell.angle_gamma   90.00
#
_symmetry.space_group_name_H-M   'P 1'
#
loop_
_entity.id
_entity.type
_entity.pdbx_description
1 polymer ?
#
loop_
_entity_poly.entity_id
_entity_poly.type
_entity_poly.pdbx_seq_one_letter_code
_entity_poly.pdbx_strand_id
1 'polypeptide(L)'
;MSRMTSLLLGLRSRGGGPRWLGALVLVVVLLTLGWLGAQAAPLLRAAVLPAPTEREQVDDAARLQRFAEALAAHGSQVNGRSLFFVPPRPRPPRQDVVVDTTPREPPKPTRYGGPAITAMVNNQVWFNDGQRVRLGESGRGVKIVSMNAPWSARIEWQGVEFDVDLFQRDSVVTRPVLGQGSTLLAPQDAAPATSPAQPPSSEPPAQPSPAASPSGPASPAADPGAPPDDPAHDPDPDPEPDDPSDEPHNDPAAPPAPEPEAS
;
A
#
# COMPACT_ATOMS: atom_id res chain seq x y z
N MET A 1 26.20 -28.58 43.13
CA MET A 1 26.98 -29.20 42.04
C MET A 1 28.40 -28.63 42.10
N SER A 2 29.31 -29.36 42.74
CA SER A 2 30.69 -28.95 43.03
C SER A 2 31.65 -29.98 42.47
N ARG A 3 32.20 -29.77 41.26
CA ARG A 3 33.34 -30.53 40.70
C ARG A 3 34.02 -29.73 39.59
N MET A 4 34.87 -28.75 39.91
CA MET A 4 35.70 -28.10 38.88
C MET A 4 36.99 -27.45 39.42
N THR A 5 37.66 -28.10 40.38
CA THR A 5 38.85 -27.54 41.04
C THR A 5 39.94 -28.61 41.26
N SER A 6 40.44 -29.26 40.21
CA SER A 6 41.53 -30.24 40.38
C SER A 6 42.47 -30.46 39.19
N LEU A 7 42.65 -29.50 38.29
CA LEU A 7 43.49 -29.69 37.09
C LEU A 7 44.72 -28.77 36.97
N LEU A 8 45.08 -28.03 38.02
CA LEU A 8 46.13 -27.01 37.95
C LEU A 8 47.47 -27.34 38.64
N LEU A 9 47.69 -28.55 39.17
CA LEU A 9 48.90 -28.85 39.96
C LEU A 9 49.83 -29.95 39.39
N GLY A 10 49.79 -30.21 38.09
CA GLY A 10 50.57 -31.31 37.47
C GLY A 10 51.90 -30.93 36.79
N LEU A 11 52.27 -29.65 36.69
CA LEU A 11 53.38 -29.22 35.81
C LEU A 11 54.62 -28.69 36.55
N ARG A 12 55.04 -29.36 37.63
CA ARG A 12 56.30 -29.02 38.30
C ARG A 12 57.19 -30.25 38.40
N SER A 13 58.37 -30.14 37.80
CA SER A 13 59.55 -31.02 37.92
C SER A 13 59.70 -32.17 36.93
N ARG A 14 60.31 -31.87 35.77
CA ARG A 14 61.33 -32.75 35.20
C ARG A 14 62.60 -31.93 35.00
N GLY A 15 63.66 -32.32 35.72
CA GLY A 15 64.87 -31.54 35.94
C GLY A 15 65.82 -31.49 34.74
N GLY A 16 65.86 -30.33 34.08
CA GLY A 16 67.01 -29.89 33.29
C GLY A 16 67.89 -28.97 34.14
N GLY A 17 69.20 -29.23 34.20
CA GLY A 17 70.17 -28.37 34.88
C GLY A 17 70.26 -26.95 34.26
N PRO A 18 70.91 -25.97 34.93
CA PRO A 18 70.81 -24.53 34.65
C PRO A 18 71.12 -24.06 33.22
N ARG A 19 71.68 -24.92 32.37
CA ARG A 19 71.90 -24.66 30.94
C ARG A 19 70.60 -24.53 30.13
N TRP A 20 69.50 -25.18 30.56
CA TRP A 20 68.21 -25.07 29.86
C TRP A 20 67.55 -23.70 30.06
N LEU A 21 67.77 -23.07 31.21
CA LEU A 21 67.31 -21.70 31.50
C LEU A 21 67.95 -20.70 30.54
N GLY A 22 69.26 -20.85 30.27
CA GLY A 22 69.95 -20.01 29.28
C GLY A 22 69.38 -20.15 27.87
N ALA A 23 69.08 -21.38 27.44
CA ALA A 23 68.46 -21.63 26.13
C ALA A 23 67.05 -21.02 26.04
N LEU A 24 66.23 -21.15 27.09
CA LEU A 24 64.90 -20.54 27.12
C LEU A 24 64.93 -19.02 27.06
N VAL A 25 65.83 -18.38 27.81
CA VAL A 25 65.98 -16.90 27.78
C VAL A 25 66.36 -16.45 26.37
N LEU A 26 67.27 -17.14 25.69
CA LEU A 26 67.68 -16.81 24.34
C LEU A 26 66.52 -16.96 23.34
N VAL A 27 65.71 -18.00 23.46
CA VAL A 27 64.50 -18.18 22.63
C VAL A 27 63.51 -17.03 22.86
N VAL A 28 63.26 -16.64 24.11
CA VAL A 28 62.37 -15.52 24.42
C VAL A 28 62.88 -14.22 23.82
N VAL A 29 64.19 -13.93 23.92
CA VAL A 29 64.81 -12.72 23.35
C VAL A 29 64.71 -12.69 21.82
N LEU A 30 64.91 -13.83 21.14
CA LEU A 30 64.75 -13.89 19.68
C LEU A 30 63.29 -13.68 19.26
N LEU A 31 62.34 -14.24 20.03
CA LEU A 31 60.91 -14.12 19.74
C LEU A 31 60.42 -12.68 19.94
N THR A 32 60.90 -11.98 20.97
CA THR A 32 60.59 -10.56 21.18
C THR A 32 61.20 -9.67 20.11
N LEU A 33 62.45 -9.91 19.69
CA LEU A 33 63.07 -9.18 18.57
C LEU A 33 62.35 -9.42 17.24
N GLY A 34 61.97 -10.66 16.95
CA GLY A 34 61.20 -11.00 15.75
C GLY A 34 59.82 -10.32 15.75
N TRP A 35 59.14 -10.32 16.90
CA TRP A 35 57.87 -9.61 17.06
C TRP A 35 58.03 -8.09 16.87
N LEU A 36 59.07 -7.49 17.45
CA LEU A 36 59.34 -6.07 17.30
C LEU A 36 59.66 -5.71 15.84
N GLY A 37 60.41 -6.56 15.14
CA GLY A 37 60.68 -6.42 13.70
C GLY A 37 59.41 -6.50 12.85
N ALA A 38 58.49 -7.42 13.18
CA ALA A 38 57.20 -7.53 12.48
C ALA A 38 56.33 -6.29 12.68
N GLN A 39 56.36 -5.68 13.88
CA GLN A 39 55.65 -4.42 14.17
C GLN A 39 56.31 -3.20 13.51
N ALA A 40 57.63 -3.22 13.32
CA ALA A 40 58.38 -2.14 12.66
C ALA A 40 58.31 -2.20 11.11
N ALA A 41 58.06 -3.37 10.54
CA ALA A 41 57.96 -3.56 9.09
C ALA A 41 56.97 -2.63 8.36
N PRO A 42 55.74 -2.37 8.84
CA PRO A 42 54.83 -1.43 8.17
C PRO A 42 55.34 0.02 8.19
N LEU A 43 56.02 0.45 9.26
CA LEU A 43 56.60 1.79 9.35
C LEU A 43 57.77 1.98 8.37
N LEU A 44 58.62 0.96 8.25
CA LEU A 44 59.69 0.95 7.25
C LEU A 44 59.14 0.95 5.82
N ARG A 45 58.05 0.21 5.56
CA ARG A 45 57.37 0.27 4.26
C ARG A 45 56.76 1.65 3.98
N ALA A 46 56.14 2.27 4.99
CA ALA A 46 55.58 3.61 4.88
C ALA A 46 56.65 4.67 4.58
N ALA A 47 57.86 4.52 5.13
CA ALA A 47 58.98 5.43 4.91
C ALA A 47 59.61 5.31 3.50
N VAL A 48 59.44 4.17 2.83
CA VAL A 48 59.97 3.93 1.46
C VAL A 48 58.95 4.27 0.37
N LEU A 49 57.67 4.40 0.73
CA LEU A 49 56.67 4.89 -0.22
C LEU A 49 56.98 6.34 -0.61
N PRO A 50 56.94 6.68 -1.91
CA PRO A 50 57.17 8.05 -2.35
C PRO A 50 56.13 8.96 -1.69
N ALA A 51 56.60 10.06 -1.08
CA ALA A 51 55.71 11.04 -0.48
C ALA A 51 54.67 11.50 -1.52
N PRO A 52 53.37 11.56 -1.16
CA PRO A 52 52.33 12.00 -2.07
C PRO A 52 52.62 13.45 -2.46
N THR A 53 53.24 13.62 -3.62
CA THR A 53 53.69 14.91 -4.11
C THR A 53 52.88 15.24 -5.36
N GLU A 54 52.17 16.36 -5.26
CA GLU A 54 51.47 17.13 -6.29
C GLU A 54 50.24 16.51 -6.99
N ARG A 55 50.20 15.20 -7.27
CA ARG A 55 49.00 14.61 -7.92
C ARG A 55 47.77 14.57 -7.00
N GLU A 56 47.97 14.45 -5.69
CA GLU A 56 46.87 14.38 -4.71
C GLU A 56 46.26 15.76 -4.41
N GLN A 57 47.04 16.86 -4.54
CA GLN A 57 46.53 18.21 -4.28
C GLN A 57 45.49 18.68 -5.30
N VAL A 58 45.61 18.29 -6.58
CA VAL A 58 44.62 18.63 -7.61
C VAL A 58 43.30 17.89 -7.38
N ASP A 59 43.37 16.64 -6.91
CA ASP A 59 42.19 15.86 -6.55
C ASP A 59 41.55 16.34 -5.24
N ASP A 60 42.34 16.85 -4.30
CA ASP A 60 41.84 17.39 -3.03
C ASP A 60 41.04 18.67 -3.21
N ALA A 61 41.50 19.60 -4.07
CA ALA A 61 40.74 20.81 -4.38
C ALA A 61 39.37 20.47 -4.99
N ALA A 62 39.33 19.53 -5.95
CA ALA A 62 38.08 19.07 -6.56
C ALA A 62 37.17 18.33 -5.57
N ARG A 63 37.73 17.55 -4.64
CA ARG A 63 36.97 16.89 -3.57
C ARG A 63 36.37 17.91 -2.61
N LEU A 64 37.17 18.88 -2.16
CA LEU A 64 36.72 19.95 -1.26
C LEU A 64 35.57 20.75 -1.89
N GLN A 65 35.66 21.04 -3.19
CA GLN A 65 34.58 21.72 -3.90
C GLN A 65 33.30 20.89 -3.93
N ARG A 66 33.37 19.58 -4.21
CA ARG A 66 32.19 18.69 -4.16
C ARG A 66 31.59 18.60 -2.76
N PHE A 67 32.42 18.56 -1.71
CA PHE A 67 31.95 18.58 -0.33
C PHE A 67 31.26 19.90 0.01
N ALA A 68 31.82 21.03 -0.44
CA ALA A 68 31.21 22.35 -0.25
C ALA A 68 29.85 22.45 -0.95
N GLU A 69 29.73 21.95 -2.19
CA GLU A 69 28.47 21.90 -2.94
C GLU A 69 27.43 21.01 -2.24
N ALA A 70 27.83 19.83 -1.77
CA ALA A 70 26.95 18.93 -1.03
C ALA A 70 26.46 19.56 0.28
N LEU A 71 27.37 20.19 1.05
CA LEU A 71 27.02 20.91 2.27
C LEU A 71 26.08 22.09 2.01
N ALA A 72 26.30 22.84 0.93
CA ALA A 72 25.42 23.93 0.54
C ALA A 72 24.01 23.42 0.18
N ALA A 73 23.93 22.30 -0.56
CA ALA A 73 22.65 21.67 -0.89
C ALA A 73 21.91 21.20 0.37
N HIS A 74 22.59 20.55 1.32
CA HIS A 74 21.99 20.15 2.59
C HIS A 74 21.61 21.35 3.48
N GLY A 75 22.47 22.37 3.52
CA GLY A 75 22.21 23.62 4.24
C GLY A 75 20.93 24.29 3.74
N SER A 76 20.71 24.34 2.44
CA SER A 76 19.49 24.90 1.84
C SER A 76 18.21 24.14 2.19
N GLN A 77 18.32 22.85 2.54
CA GLN A 77 17.16 22.06 2.98
C GLN A 77 16.80 22.33 4.44
N VAL A 78 17.77 22.77 5.26
CA VAL A 78 17.58 23.04 6.69
C VAL A 78 17.26 24.52 6.91
N ASN A 79 17.95 25.41 6.20
CA ASN A 79 17.72 26.85 6.23
C ASN A 79 16.31 27.16 5.69
N GLY A 80 15.39 27.49 6.60
CA GLY A 80 13.99 27.76 6.29
C GLY A 80 13.00 26.69 6.76
N ARG A 81 13.46 25.58 7.35
CA ARG A 81 12.61 24.61 8.06
C ARG A 81 12.78 24.79 9.56
N SER A 82 11.73 25.24 10.24
CA SER A 82 11.71 25.22 11.71
C SER A 82 11.82 23.77 12.19
N LEU A 83 12.76 23.49 13.11
CA LEU A 83 12.91 22.18 13.75
C LEU A 83 11.65 21.77 14.53
N PHE A 84 10.79 22.74 14.86
CA PHE A 84 9.56 22.54 15.62
C PHE A 84 8.32 22.43 14.72
N PHE A 85 8.44 22.70 13.43
CA PHE A 85 7.32 22.65 12.49
C PHE A 85 7.52 21.53 11.46
N VAL A 86 6.74 20.45 11.62
CA VAL A 86 6.71 19.36 10.64
C VAL A 86 5.94 19.84 9.42
N PRO A 87 6.56 19.97 8.23
CA PRO A 87 5.84 20.41 7.04
C PRO A 87 4.73 19.39 6.70
N PRO A 88 3.59 19.86 6.16
CA PRO A 88 2.55 18.96 5.70
C PRO A 88 3.11 18.03 4.62
N ARG A 89 2.64 16.79 4.60
CA ARG A 89 3.08 15.79 3.62
C ARG A 89 2.84 16.32 2.19
N PRO A 90 3.78 16.11 1.24
CA PRO A 90 3.55 16.44 -0.16
C PRO A 90 2.24 15.82 -0.64
N ARG A 91 1.36 16.62 -1.25
CA ARG A 91 0.14 16.07 -1.86
C ARG A 91 0.57 15.18 -3.03
N PRO A 92 0.00 13.96 -3.16
CA PRO A 92 0.28 13.12 -4.32
C PRO A 92 -0.08 13.88 -5.61
N PRO A 93 0.64 13.63 -6.72
CA PRO A 93 0.32 14.24 -7.99
C PRO A 93 -1.14 13.92 -8.33
N ARG A 94 -1.90 14.95 -8.71
CA ARG A 94 -3.29 14.78 -9.13
C ARG A 94 -3.23 13.92 -10.39
N GLN A 95 -3.89 12.77 -10.37
CA GLN A 95 -4.03 11.97 -11.58
C GLN A 95 -4.82 12.81 -12.58
N ASP A 96 -4.24 13.03 -13.76
CA ASP A 96 -4.95 13.67 -14.85
C ASP A 96 -6.10 12.74 -15.24
N VAL A 97 -7.33 13.20 -15.01
CA VAL A 97 -8.53 12.47 -15.43
C VAL A 97 -8.53 12.50 -16.95
N VAL A 98 -8.13 11.40 -17.57
CA VAL A 98 -8.31 11.22 -19.01
C VAL A 98 -9.82 11.16 -19.25
N VAL A 99 -10.38 12.26 -19.74
CA VAL A 99 -11.78 12.31 -20.16
C VAL A 99 -11.87 11.53 -21.46
N ASP A 100 -12.42 10.32 -21.38
CA ASP A 100 -12.76 9.53 -22.56
C ASP A 100 -13.78 10.32 -23.39
N THR A 101 -13.38 10.74 -24.59
CA THR A 101 -14.20 11.53 -25.52
C THR A 101 -15.02 10.66 -26.46
N THR A 102 -15.01 9.33 -26.28
CA THR A 102 -15.83 8.44 -27.11
C THR A 102 -17.32 8.64 -26.78
N PRO A 103 -18.20 8.86 -27.79
CA PRO A 103 -19.63 8.86 -27.58
C PRO A 103 -20.06 7.48 -27.05
N ARG A 104 -20.31 7.38 -25.74
CA ARG A 104 -20.79 6.16 -25.13
C ARG A 104 -22.26 5.98 -25.53
N GLU A 105 -22.55 4.93 -26.28
CA GLU A 105 -23.94 4.54 -26.51
C GLU A 105 -24.63 4.33 -25.15
N PRO A 106 -25.87 4.81 -24.98
CA PRO A 106 -26.59 4.61 -23.73
C PRO A 106 -26.70 3.09 -23.48
N PRO A 107 -26.48 2.64 -22.24
CA PRO A 107 -26.60 1.22 -21.92
C PRO A 107 -28.02 0.75 -22.25
N LYS A 108 -28.13 -0.41 -22.91
CA LYS A 108 -29.43 -1.03 -23.18
C LYS A 108 -30.16 -1.29 -21.85
N PRO A 109 -31.48 -1.06 -21.78
CA PRO A 109 -32.23 -1.31 -20.56
C PRO A 109 -32.17 -2.79 -20.19
N THR A 110 -31.84 -3.08 -18.92
CA THR A 110 -31.83 -4.45 -18.37
C THR A 110 -33.19 -4.86 -17.79
N ARG A 111 -34.08 -3.90 -17.56
CA ARG A 111 -35.43 -4.11 -17.06
C ARG A 111 -36.41 -3.31 -17.90
N TYR A 112 -37.61 -3.86 -18.04
CA TYR A 112 -38.71 -3.16 -18.68
C TYR A 112 -39.10 -1.92 -17.85
N GLY A 113 -39.01 -0.74 -18.46
CA GLY A 113 -39.39 0.55 -17.87
C GLY A 113 -40.56 1.23 -18.59
N GLY A 114 -41.24 0.51 -19.48
CA GLY A 114 -42.40 1.02 -20.21
C GLY A 114 -43.70 1.03 -19.37
N PRO A 115 -44.84 1.40 -19.98
CA PRO A 115 -46.15 1.39 -19.33
C PRO A 115 -46.48 0.03 -18.71
N ALA A 116 -47.02 0.03 -17.49
CA ALA A 116 -47.37 -1.21 -16.80
C ALA A 116 -48.56 -1.89 -17.48
N ILE A 117 -48.48 -3.21 -17.66
CA ILE A 117 -49.60 -3.99 -18.19
C ILE A 117 -50.66 -4.12 -17.09
N THR A 118 -51.90 -3.78 -17.40
CA THR A 118 -53.03 -3.89 -16.47
C THR A 118 -53.90 -5.11 -16.80
N ALA A 119 -54.06 -5.45 -18.08
CA ALA A 119 -54.84 -6.61 -18.50
C ALA A 119 -54.41 -7.13 -19.88
N MET A 120 -54.74 -8.39 -20.15
CA MET A 120 -54.64 -9.01 -21.48
C MET A 120 -56.01 -9.57 -21.86
N VAL A 121 -56.63 -9.02 -22.91
CA VAL A 121 -58.00 -9.40 -23.33
C VAL A 121 -58.07 -9.43 -24.85
N ASN A 122 -58.62 -10.50 -25.44
CA ASN A 122 -58.86 -10.61 -26.90
C ASN A 122 -57.62 -10.26 -27.76
N ASN A 123 -56.47 -10.83 -27.43
CA ASN A 123 -55.20 -10.59 -28.14
C ASN A 123 -54.73 -9.12 -28.12
N GLN A 124 -55.18 -8.37 -27.11
CA GLN A 124 -54.79 -6.99 -26.84
C GLN A 124 -54.22 -6.88 -25.43
N VAL A 125 -53.12 -6.13 -25.32
CA VAL A 125 -52.53 -5.76 -24.04
C VAL A 125 -53.05 -4.36 -23.68
N TRP A 126 -53.60 -4.25 -22.48
CA TRP A 126 -54.11 -3.01 -21.92
C TRP A 126 -53.06 -2.47 -20.96
N PHE A 127 -52.60 -1.26 -21.23
CA PHE A 127 -51.62 -0.58 -20.41
C PHE A 127 -52.31 0.34 -19.39
N ASN A 128 -51.60 0.69 -18.33
CA ASN A 128 -52.10 1.54 -17.25
C ASN A 128 -52.46 2.96 -17.70
N ASP A 129 -51.98 3.40 -18.86
CA ASP A 129 -52.32 4.68 -19.49
C ASP A 129 -53.66 4.62 -20.27
N GLY A 130 -54.34 3.48 -20.28
CA GLY A 130 -55.60 3.25 -20.98
C GLY A 130 -55.43 2.87 -22.45
N GLN A 131 -54.20 2.80 -22.96
CA GLN A 131 -53.96 2.36 -24.33
C GLN A 131 -54.10 0.85 -24.48
N ARG A 132 -54.49 0.45 -25.69
CA ARG A 132 -54.66 -0.94 -26.08
C ARG A 132 -53.84 -1.19 -27.33
N VAL A 133 -52.94 -2.15 -27.28
CA VAL A 133 -52.12 -2.53 -28.44
C VAL A 133 -52.41 -3.99 -28.76
N ARG A 134 -52.63 -4.31 -30.04
CA ARG A 134 -52.86 -5.67 -30.51
C ARG A 134 -51.54 -6.43 -30.69
N LEU A 135 -51.61 -7.75 -30.60
CA LEU A 135 -50.47 -8.62 -30.93
C LEU A 135 -49.93 -8.30 -32.34
N GLY A 136 -48.64 -8.04 -32.45
CA GLY A 136 -47.97 -7.67 -33.70
C GLY A 136 -48.00 -6.18 -34.04
N GLU A 137 -48.80 -5.37 -33.35
CA GLU A 137 -48.81 -3.91 -33.51
C GLU A 137 -47.81 -3.24 -32.57
N SER A 138 -47.33 -2.07 -33.00
CA SER A 138 -46.47 -1.19 -32.20
C SER A 138 -47.25 0.05 -31.76
N GLY A 139 -47.28 0.33 -30.46
CA GLY A 139 -47.90 1.53 -29.88
C GLY A 139 -46.96 2.18 -28.84
N ARG A 140 -46.82 3.51 -28.90
CA ARG A 140 -45.98 4.31 -27.96
C ARG A 140 -44.58 3.73 -27.65
N GLY A 141 -43.91 3.23 -28.68
CA GLY A 141 -42.55 2.69 -28.56
C GLY A 141 -42.48 1.29 -27.93
N VAL A 142 -43.62 0.61 -27.85
CA VAL A 142 -43.79 -0.74 -27.33
C VAL A 142 -44.42 -1.61 -28.41
N LYS A 143 -43.83 -2.76 -28.73
CA LYS A 143 -44.36 -3.70 -29.71
C LYS A 143 -44.57 -5.07 -29.08
N ILE A 144 -45.74 -5.66 -29.29
CA ILE A 144 -46.08 -6.95 -28.69
C ILE A 144 -45.63 -8.06 -29.63
N VAL A 145 -44.61 -8.82 -29.21
CA VAL A 145 -44.01 -9.90 -30.01
C VAL A 145 -44.82 -11.19 -29.87
N SER A 146 -45.12 -11.58 -28.64
CA SER A 146 -45.92 -12.78 -28.34
C SER A 146 -46.70 -12.60 -27.04
N MET A 147 -47.84 -13.26 -26.92
CA MET A 147 -48.69 -13.16 -25.72
C MET A 147 -49.06 -14.55 -25.21
N ASN A 148 -48.85 -14.78 -23.92
CA ASN A 148 -49.25 -15.97 -23.19
C ASN A 148 -50.30 -15.58 -22.14
N ALA A 149 -51.45 -15.11 -22.63
CA ALA A 149 -52.51 -14.62 -21.78
C ALA A 149 -53.14 -15.74 -20.94
N PRO A 150 -53.54 -15.46 -19.69
CA PRO A 150 -53.46 -14.17 -19.00
C PRO A 150 -52.14 -13.93 -18.24
N TRP A 151 -51.13 -14.81 -18.36
CA TRP A 151 -49.99 -14.83 -17.43
C TRP A 151 -48.84 -13.91 -17.80
N SER A 152 -48.34 -13.97 -19.04
CA SER A 152 -47.18 -13.19 -19.48
C SER A 152 -47.30 -12.69 -20.92
N ALA A 153 -46.54 -11.65 -21.25
CA ALA A 153 -46.41 -11.14 -22.61
C ALA A 153 -44.95 -10.78 -22.92
N ARG A 154 -44.48 -11.17 -24.10
CA ARG A 154 -43.19 -10.75 -24.64
C ARG A 154 -43.35 -9.46 -25.42
N ILE A 155 -42.63 -8.45 -24.98
CA ILE A 155 -42.77 -7.08 -25.43
C ILE A 155 -41.41 -6.54 -25.84
N GLU A 156 -41.32 -5.94 -27.02
CA GLU A 156 -40.15 -5.20 -27.49
C GLU A 156 -40.28 -3.73 -27.08
N TRP A 157 -39.35 -3.24 -26.26
CA TRP A 157 -39.26 -1.86 -25.81
C TRP A 157 -37.83 -1.34 -26.03
N GLN A 158 -37.69 -0.21 -26.71
CA GLN A 158 -36.38 0.35 -27.12
C GLN A 158 -35.50 -0.68 -27.87
N GLY A 159 -36.11 -1.54 -28.68
CA GLY A 159 -35.41 -2.58 -29.46
C GLY A 159 -34.87 -3.74 -28.62
N VAL A 160 -35.29 -3.87 -27.36
CA VAL A 160 -34.97 -5.01 -26.48
C VAL A 160 -36.25 -5.75 -26.14
N GLU A 161 -36.23 -7.07 -26.27
CA GLU A 161 -37.34 -7.94 -25.90
C GLU A 161 -37.32 -8.21 -24.39
N PHE A 162 -38.45 -7.98 -23.73
CA PHE A 162 -38.69 -8.26 -22.33
C PHE A 162 -39.84 -9.25 -22.19
N ASP A 163 -39.71 -10.19 -21.26
CA ASP A 163 -40.83 -11.01 -20.80
C ASP A 163 -41.44 -10.34 -19.58
N VAL A 164 -42.70 -9.91 -19.67
CA VAL A 164 -43.41 -9.19 -18.61
C VAL A 164 -44.53 -10.08 -18.08
N ASP A 165 -44.37 -10.53 -16.84
CA ASP A 165 -45.38 -11.29 -16.12
C ASP A 165 -46.46 -10.35 -15.55
N LEU A 166 -47.73 -10.62 -15.89
CA LEU A 166 -48.87 -9.88 -15.35
C LEU A 166 -49.34 -10.45 -14.01
N PHE A 167 -49.29 -11.77 -13.86
CA PHE A 167 -49.63 -12.46 -12.61
C PHE A 167 -48.49 -13.37 -12.19
N GLN A 168 -48.02 -13.21 -10.95
CA GLN A 168 -47.14 -14.19 -10.33
C GLN A 168 -47.93 -15.49 -10.19
N ARG A 169 -47.49 -16.56 -10.86
CA ARG A 169 -48.04 -17.89 -10.61
C ARG A 169 -47.58 -18.31 -9.23
N ASP A 170 -48.45 -18.20 -8.24
CA ASP A 170 -48.23 -18.84 -6.95
C ASP A 170 -48.01 -20.34 -7.19
N SER A 171 -46.77 -20.79 -7.00
CA SER A 171 -46.38 -22.20 -7.14
C SER A 171 -47.02 -23.11 -6.09
N VAL A 172 -47.85 -22.55 -5.20
CA VAL A 172 -48.47 -23.23 -4.06
C VAL A 172 -49.59 -24.19 -4.48
N VAL A 173 -50.21 -24.00 -5.66
CA VAL A 173 -51.36 -24.83 -6.09
C VAL A 173 -50.95 -26.05 -6.93
N THR A 174 -49.77 -26.06 -7.55
CA THR A 174 -49.19 -27.27 -8.14
C THR A 174 -48.36 -28.00 -7.11
N ARG A 175 -49.00 -28.88 -6.34
CA ARG A 175 -48.29 -29.90 -5.57
C ARG A 175 -47.45 -30.71 -6.59
N PRO A 176 -46.10 -30.72 -6.52
CA PRO A 176 -45.32 -31.56 -7.42
C PRO A 176 -45.72 -33.00 -7.13
N VAL A 177 -46.30 -33.69 -8.12
CA VAL A 177 -46.47 -35.13 -8.08
C VAL A 177 -45.07 -35.72 -8.16
N LEU A 178 -44.46 -35.90 -7.00
CA LEU A 178 -43.35 -36.81 -6.76
C LEU A 178 -43.85 -38.21 -7.13
N GLY A 179 -43.52 -38.72 -8.32
CA GLY A 179 -43.89 -40.09 -8.66
C GLY A 179 -43.76 -40.50 -10.12
N GLN A 180 -42.52 -40.70 -10.57
CA GLN A 180 -42.09 -41.78 -11.47
C GLN A 180 -42.57 -41.79 -12.94
N GLY A 181 -41.58 -41.70 -13.85
CA GLY A 181 -41.47 -42.69 -14.91
C GLY A 181 -41.92 -42.28 -16.31
N SER A 182 -41.20 -41.37 -16.96
CA SER A 182 -40.98 -41.46 -18.40
C SER A 182 -39.49 -41.27 -18.68
N THR A 183 -38.79 -42.39 -18.51
CA THR A 183 -37.49 -42.67 -19.09
C THR A 183 -37.70 -43.12 -20.53
N LEU A 184 -37.26 -42.33 -21.51
CA LEU A 184 -36.78 -42.76 -22.83
C LEU A 184 -35.83 -41.64 -23.29
N LEU A 185 -34.51 -41.85 -23.26
CA LEU A 185 -33.69 -42.33 -24.39
C LEU A 185 -33.70 -41.29 -25.53
N ALA A 186 -32.60 -40.71 -26.04
CA ALA A 186 -31.21 -41.15 -26.16
C ALA A 186 -30.38 -39.93 -26.73
N PRO A 187 -29.20 -40.13 -27.35
CA PRO A 187 -27.87 -40.05 -26.75
C PRO A 187 -27.07 -38.80 -27.22
N GLN A 188 -26.26 -38.24 -26.32
CA GLN A 188 -25.22 -37.28 -26.70
C GLN A 188 -24.00 -38.09 -27.16
N ASP A 189 -23.77 -38.12 -28.47
CA ASP A 189 -22.53 -38.65 -29.04
C ASP A 189 -21.34 -37.78 -28.57
N ALA A 190 -20.29 -38.52 -28.19
CA ALA A 190 -18.89 -38.17 -27.95
C ALA A 190 -18.41 -36.79 -28.46
N ALA A 191 -17.47 -36.05 -27.84
CA ALA A 191 -16.55 -36.14 -26.70
C ALA A 191 -15.56 -34.94 -26.87
N PRO A 192 -14.56 -34.66 -25.98
CA PRO A 192 -14.33 -35.12 -24.61
C PRO A 192 -14.01 -34.01 -23.56
N ALA A 193 -14.19 -34.43 -22.29
CA ALA A 193 -13.37 -34.22 -21.08
C ALA A 193 -12.86 -32.80 -20.71
N THR A 194 -13.08 -32.30 -19.49
CA THR A 194 -12.39 -32.79 -18.27
C THR A 194 -13.22 -32.49 -16.99
N SER A 195 -13.15 -33.40 -16.01
CA SER A 195 -13.94 -33.53 -14.77
C SER A 195 -14.11 -32.29 -13.86
N PRO A 196 -15.26 -32.16 -13.17
CA PRO A 196 -15.34 -31.52 -11.85
C PRO A 196 -15.13 -32.56 -10.74
N ALA A 197 -13.97 -32.49 -10.08
CA ALA A 197 -13.73 -33.16 -8.82
C ALA A 197 -14.48 -32.43 -7.70
N GLN A 198 -15.26 -33.19 -6.94
CA GLN A 198 -15.39 -33.18 -5.47
C GLN A 198 -15.48 -31.80 -4.76
N PRO A 199 -16.61 -31.47 -4.09
CA PRO A 199 -16.64 -30.31 -3.22
C PRO A 199 -15.65 -30.52 -2.04
N PRO A 200 -14.74 -29.56 -1.77
CA PRO A 200 -13.86 -29.67 -0.61
C PRO A 200 -14.69 -29.53 0.66
N SER A 201 -14.46 -30.47 1.59
CA SER A 201 -14.85 -30.35 2.97
C SER A 201 -14.39 -29.00 3.53
N SER A 202 -15.33 -28.26 4.10
CA SER A 202 -15.06 -27.06 4.90
C SER A 202 -14.32 -27.47 6.18
N GLU A 203 -12.99 -27.48 6.10
CA GLU A 203 -12.12 -27.49 7.27
C GLU A 203 -12.24 -26.11 7.95
N PRO A 204 -12.51 -26.05 9.27
CA PRO A 204 -12.57 -24.79 10.01
C PRO A 204 -11.25 -24.03 9.89
N PRO A 205 -11.24 -22.71 9.61
CA PRO A 205 -10.01 -21.95 9.59
C PRO A 205 -9.35 -22.00 10.97
N ALA A 206 -8.10 -22.45 10.98
CA ALA A 206 -7.20 -22.39 12.12
C ALA A 206 -7.24 -20.99 12.75
N GLN A 207 -7.46 -20.95 14.06
CA GLN A 207 -7.24 -19.77 14.88
C GLN A 207 -5.86 -19.17 14.57
N PRO A 208 -5.75 -17.85 14.38
CA PRO A 208 -4.44 -17.22 14.42
C PRO A 208 -3.84 -17.47 15.81
N SER A 209 -2.69 -18.15 15.84
CA SER A 209 -1.87 -18.22 17.04
C SER A 209 -1.58 -16.79 17.50
N PRO A 210 -1.73 -16.48 18.81
CA PRO A 210 -1.29 -15.20 19.34
C PRO A 210 0.23 -15.13 19.15
N ALA A 211 0.67 -14.23 18.27
CA ALA A 211 2.06 -13.86 18.17
C ALA A 211 2.51 -13.36 19.54
N ALA A 212 3.54 -14.03 20.05
CA ALA A 212 4.16 -13.78 21.32
C ALA A 212 4.48 -12.28 21.51
N SER A 213 4.00 -11.73 22.61
CA SER A 213 4.53 -10.52 23.20
C SER A 213 6.06 -10.64 23.30
N PRO A 214 6.86 -9.74 22.71
CA PRO A 214 8.25 -9.62 23.10
C PRO A 214 8.27 -9.12 24.56
N SER A 215 8.59 -10.05 25.46
CA SER A 215 9.09 -9.74 26.79
C SER A 215 10.23 -8.73 26.65
N GLY A 216 10.12 -7.60 27.35
CA GLY A 216 11.11 -6.55 27.32
C GLY A 216 12.48 -7.00 27.82
N PRO A 217 13.56 -6.30 27.44
CA PRO A 217 14.75 -6.22 28.25
C PRO A 217 14.57 -5.14 29.32
N ALA A 218 14.92 -5.55 30.53
CA ALA A 218 15.00 -4.82 31.78
C ALA A 218 15.60 -3.41 31.68
N SER A 219 15.07 -2.52 32.52
CA SER A 219 15.75 -1.33 33.02
C SER A 219 17.17 -1.64 33.48
N PRO A 220 18.16 -0.86 33.07
CA PRO A 220 19.31 -0.53 33.89
C PRO A 220 18.99 0.74 34.67
N ALA A 221 18.77 0.59 35.98
CA ALA A 221 18.98 1.69 36.92
C ALA A 221 20.50 1.95 37.00
N ALA A 222 20.95 3.13 36.61
CA ALA A 222 22.20 3.75 37.05
C ALA A 222 22.26 5.21 36.59
N ASP A 223 21.77 6.09 37.45
CA ASP A 223 22.30 7.45 37.61
C ASP A 223 23.74 7.32 38.15
N PRO A 224 24.75 7.91 37.49
CA PRO A 224 25.39 9.08 38.07
C PRO A 224 25.91 10.04 36.99
N GLY A 225 25.31 11.22 36.86
CA GLY A 225 25.88 12.23 35.96
C GLY A 225 25.20 13.57 36.05
N ALA A 226 25.50 14.32 37.11
CA ALA A 226 25.24 15.75 37.19
C ALA A 226 25.71 16.47 35.92
N PRO A 227 24.88 17.33 35.29
CA PRO A 227 25.39 18.27 34.30
C PRO A 227 26.29 19.30 35.00
N PRO A 228 27.39 19.74 34.39
CA PRO A 228 28.17 20.86 34.90
C PRO A 228 27.30 22.13 34.93
N ASP A 229 27.44 22.90 36.01
CA ASP A 229 26.91 24.25 36.15
C ASP A 229 27.23 25.09 34.91
N ASP A 230 26.19 25.39 34.13
CA ASP A 230 26.25 26.35 33.03
C ASP A 230 26.31 27.77 33.66
N PRO A 231 27.37 28.57 33.42
CA PRO A 231 27.45 29.91 33.94
C PRO A 231 26.34 30.77 33.33
N ALA A 232 25.49 31.31 34.20
CA ALA A 232 24.55 32.41 34.00
C ALA A 232 24.54 33.02 32.58
N HIS A 233 23.65 32.49 31.73
CA HIS A 233 23.22 33.22 30.54
C HIS A 233 22.27 34.31 31.03
N ASP A 234 22.74 35.55 31.03
CA ASP A 234 21.88 36.73 31.14
C ASP A 234 20.77 36.60 30.09
N PRO A 235 19.48 36.62 30.45
CA PRO A 235 18.43 36.70 29.47
C PRO A 235 18.52 38.06 28.79
N ASP A 236 18.83 38.07 27.50
CA ASP A 236 18.61 39.24 26.66
C ASP A 236 17.13 39.70 26.84
N PRO A 237 16.89 41.02 26.96
CA PRO A 237 15.54 41.53 27.18
C PRO A 237 14.62 41.17 26.01
N ASP A 238 13.42 40.69 26.36
CA ASP A 238 12.29 40.48 25.47
C ASP A 238 12.16 41.65 24.47
N PRO A 239 12.16 41.39 23.14
CA PRO A 239 11.76 42.41 22.19
C PRO A 239 10.27 42.70 22.41
N GLU A 240 9.96 43.96 22.72
CA GLU A 240 8.59 44.49 22.79
C GLU A 240 7.81 44.11 21.52
N PRO A 241 6.53 43.71 21.65
CA PRO A 241 5.68 43.46 20.51
C PRO A 241 5.35 44.79 19.82
N ASP A 242 5.91 44.99 18.62
CA ASP A 242 5.40 45.97 17.65
C ASP A 242 4.02 45.52 17.15
N ASP A 243 2.98 46.04 17.80
CA ASP A 243 1.66 46.30 17.22
C ASP A 243 1.61 47.83 16.96
N PRO A 244 0.96 48.41 15.94
CA PRO A 244 -0.03 47.84 15.02
C PRO A 244 0.08 48.35 13.55
N SER A 245 -0.93 47.97 12.75
CA SER A 245 -1.47 48.74 11.61
C SER A 245 -0.89 48.45 10.22
N ASP A 246 -1.64 47.69 9.42
CA ASP A 246 -2.31 48.26 8.24
C ASP A 246 -3.17 47.16 7.58
N GLU A 247 -4.47 47.19 7.87
CA GLU A 247 -5.50 46.61 7.01
C GLU A 247 -5.76 47.59 5.84
N PRO A 248 -5.53 47.20 4.57
CA PRO A 248 -6.25 47.80 3.47
C PRO A 248 -7.55 47.01 3.24
N HIS A 249 -8.61 47.64 3.71
CA HIS A 249 -10.01 47.50 3.30
C HIS A 249 -10.11 47.18 1.79
N ASN A 250 -10.54 45.97 1.44
CA ASN A 250 -10.98 45.65 0.07
C ASN A 250 -12.50 45.76 0.02
N ASP A 251 -12.96 46.88 -0.52
CA ASP A 251 -14.35 47.11 -0.87
C ASP A 251 -14.86 46.03 -1.85
N PRO A 252 -16.05 45.46 -1.63
CA PRO A 252 -16.68 44.54 -2.57
C PRO A 252 -17.08 45.27 -3.85
N ALA A 253 -16.51 44.83 -4.98
CA ALA A 253 -16.86 45.30 -6.31
C ALA A 253 -18.37 45.16 -6.57
N ALA A 254 -18.98 46.27 -7.03
CA ALA A 254 -20.38 46.37 -7.40
C ALA A 254 -20.76 45.37 -8.51
N PRO A 255 -21.97 44.78 -8.46
CA PRO A 255 -22.46 43.93 -9.55
C PRO A 255 -22.73 44.75 -10.83
N PRO A 256 -22.42 44.22 -12.02
CA PRO A 256 -22.72 44.87 -13.29
C PRO A 256 -24.24 44.93 -13.55
N ALA A 257 -24.67 46.05 -14.15
CA ALA A 257 -26.05 46.34 -14.50
C ALA A 257 -26.62 45.35 -15.56
N PRO A 258 -27.95 45.10 -15.56
CA PRO A 258 -28.58 44.25 -16.57
C PRO A 258 -28.61 44.93 -17.95
N GLU A 259 -28.28 44.16 -18.99
CA GLU A 259 -28.40 44.56 -20.40
C GLU A 259 -29.88 44.78 -20.81
N PRO A 260 -30.16 45.76 -21.69
CA PRO A 260 -31.52 46.00 -22.18
C PRO A 260 -31.96 44.93 -23.17
N GLU A 261 -33.15 44.37 -22.93
CA GLU A 261 -33.88 43.52 -23.88
C GLU A 261 -34.10 44.26 -25.21
N ALA A 262 -33.66 43.65 -26.31
CA ALA A 262 -34.03 44.07 -27.65
C ALA A 262 -35.41 43.48 -27.99
N SER A 263 -36.31 44.39 -28.39
CA SER A 263 -37.67 44.11 -28.91
C SER A 263 -37.67 43.41 -30.26
#